data_AF-A0A4Q2U556-F1
#
_entry.id   AF-A0A4Q2U556-F1
#
_cell.length_a   1.000
_cell.length_b   1.000
_cell.length_c   1.000
_cell.angle_alpha   90.00
_cell.angle_beta   90.00
_cell.angle_gamma   90.00
#
_symmetry.space_group_name_H-M   'P 1'
#
loop_
_entity.id
_entity.type
_entity.pdbx_description
1 polymer ?
#
loop_
_entity_poly.entity_id
_entity_poly.type
_entity_poly.pdbx_seq_one_letter_code
_entity_poly.pdbx_strand_id
1 'polypeptide(L)'
;MRAAGAAALPWIEVARGAPYFVEEGGADWHPIGQNDAISWVELDPLFRRRDVAAVDRHLAMLKAHGVTVLRLMMEYAQVRHRYMERPAGTFPPNMVQLWDDLFALCENHGLRILLTPYDTFWMWLHFRHHPYAAARGGPLPHPSQALTDPAMRAAIKARLSFATARWGGSGALFAWDVWNEIHPAQGGDSADAFDEFIADIGGHLRAEEMRLHGRSHPQTVSIFGPELVWRPHLAMEGAIFRHPALDAATVHIYEQGTIDDPRDTVGAALGMGRIVRECIGEIADRRPFFDSEHGPIHAFKDKHRKIPEDFDDEYFRHMQWAHLAAGGAGGGMRWPNRKPHVLTAGMRRAQRGLAAFVPSIDWARFDRRSVGPEIVVTDAEGSTVGEDRMARFACASRDQAVVYLLGRDRLDARGMLRRDGPPFRLAVSVPGLDAGRYRVSCWDTVAGRNVAPPTEQDGATPFVLPAFDGDAAVAIRRCGD
;
A
#
# COMPACT_ATOMS: atom_id res chain seq x y z
N MET A 1 23.13 -13.34 17.94
CA MET A 1 24.46 -12.70 17.91
C MET A 1 24.32 -11.51 16.97
N ARG A 2 24.27 -10.27 17.47
CA ARG A 2 24.26 -9.09 16.58
C ARG A 2 25.57 -9.11 15.80
N ALA A 3 25.50 -9.21 14.48
CA ALA A 3 26.66 -8.92 13.65
C ALA A 3 27.06 -7.47 13.95
N ALA A 4 28.32 -7.27 14.34
CA ALA A 4 28.85 -5.95 14.62
C ALA A 4 28.85 -5.12 13.33
N GLY A 5 28.19 -3.95 13.34
CA GLY A 5 28.47 -2.86 12.40
C GLY A 5 27.39 -2.47 11.40
N ALA A 6 26.20 -3.08 11.35
CA ALA A 6 25.10 -2.51 10.57
C ALA A 6 24.57 -1.27 11.31
N ALA A 7 24.65 -0.10 10.68
CA ALA A 7 23.98 1.09 11.18
C ALA A 7 22.48 0.79 11.31
N ALA A 8 21.85 1.24 12.40
CA ALA A 8 20.40 1.09 12.57
C ALA A 8 19.70 1.72 11.36
N LEU A 9 18.68 1.04 10.81
CA LEU A 9 17.94 1.61 9.69
C LEU A 9 17.31 2.95 10.12
N PRO A 10 17.37 4.00 9.28
CA PRO A 10 16.77 5.30 9.60
C PRO A 10 15.26 5.14 9.75
N TRP A 11 14.62 5.91 10.64
CA TRP A 11 13.17 5.88 10.79
C TRP A 11 12.46 6.42 9.55
N ILE A 12 11.18 6.09 9.37
CA ILE A 12 10.37 6.69 8.32
C ILE A 12 9.49 7.79 8.92
N GLU A 13 9.42 8.93 8.24
CA GLU A 13 8.64 10.11 8.61
C GLU A 13 7.72 10.54 7.47
N VAL A 14 6.69 11.30 7.81
CA VAL A 14 5.91 12.05 6.81
C VAL A 14 6.71 13.28 6.38
N ALA A 15 6.83 13.51 5.08
CA ALA A 15 7.53 14.68 4.57
C ALA A 15 6.80 15.98 4.97
N ARG A 16 7.55 17.00 5.44
CA ARG A 16 6.96 18.24 5.99
C ARG A 16 6.22 19.13 4.98
N GLY A 17 6.44 18.93 3.68
CA GLY A 17 5.86 19.78 2.62
C GLY A 17 5.18 19.02 1.48
N ALA A 18 5.26 17.68 1.50
CA ALA A 18 4.77 16.83 0.43
C ALA A 18 4.03 15.64 1.02
N PRO A 19 3.01 15.12 0.33
CA PRO A 19 2.16 14.07 0.86
C PRO A 19 2.78 12.67 0.67
N TYR A 20 4.06 12.54 1.00
CA TYR A 20 4.88 11.33 0.84
C TYR A 20 5.69 11.05 2.11
N PHE A 21 6.44 9.97 2.08
CA PHE A 21 7.29 9.55 3.19
C PHE A 21 8.76 9.79 2.86
N VAL A 22 9.57 9.99 3.90
CA VAL A 22 11.02 10.13 3.81
C VAL A 22 11.69 9.31 4.90
N GLU A 23 12.92 8.88 4.66
CA GLU A 23 13.79 8.38 5.73
C GLU A 23 14.27 9.52 6.62
N GLU A 24 14.61 9.21 7.87
CA GLU A 24 15.33 10.09 8.79
C GLU A 24 16.65 10.53 8.12
N GLY A 25 16.70 11.79 7.70
CA GLY A 25 17.75 12.33 6.83
C GLY A 25 17.22 12.96 5.53
N GLY A 26 15.94 12.76 5.22
CA GLY A 26 15.23 13.43 4.12
C GLY A 26 15.29 12.71 2.77
N ALA A 27 15.79 11.48 2.71
CA ALA A 27 15.77 10.69 1.48
C ALA A 27 14.35 10.20 1.17
N ASP A 28 13.92 10.31 -0.08
CA ASP A 28 12.59 9.85 -0.52
C ASP A 28 12.40 8.36 -0.21
N TRP A 29 11.23 8.00 0.33
CA TRP A 29 10.86 6.61 0.60
C TRP A 29 9.42 6.33 0.18
N HIS A 30 9.20 5.18 -0.45
CA HIS A 30 7.88 4.77 -0.94
C HIS A 30 7.48 3.40 -0.41
N PRO A 31 6.22 3.20 0.03
CA PRO A 31 5.69 1.87 0.32
C PRO A 31 5.49 1.08 -0.99
N ILE A 32 6.48 0.27 -1.34
CA ILE A 32 6.42 -0.73 -2.42
C ILE A 32 6.42 -2.09 -1.72
N GLY A 33 5.26 -2.74 -1.67
CA GLY A 33 5.10 -3.90 -0.80
C GLY A 33 3.96 -4.81 -1.19
N GLN A 34 3.63 -5.70 -0.26
CA GLN A 34 2.53 -6.63 -0.35
C GLN A 34 2.01 -6.99 1.04
N ASN A 35 0.85 -7.62 1.08
CA ASN A 35 0.39 -8.35 2.25
C ASN A 35 1.06 -9.72 2.33
N ASP A 36 1.49 -10.09 3.52
CA ASP A 36 2.06 -11.40 3.84
C ASP A 36 1.56 -11.84 5.22
N ALA A 37 1.86 -13.07 5.64
CA ALA A 37 1.52 -13.54 6.97
C ALA A 37 2.60 -14.44 7.54
N ILE A 38 2.81 -14.33 8.86
CA ILE A 38 3.77 -15.13 9.64
C ILE A 38 3.51 -16.65 9.61
N SER A 39 2.37 -17.08 9.08
CA SER A 39 2.00 -18.49 8.89
C SER A 39 1.91 -18.91 7.43
N TRP A 40 2.22 -18.02 6.48
CA TRP A 40 2.30 -18.38 5.06
C TRP A 40 3.66 -18.96 4.71
N VAL A 41 3.74 -19.62 3.56
CA VAL A 41 4.84 -20.50 3.18
C VAL A 41 6.23 -19.86 3.32
N GLU A 42 6.34 -18.57 3.00
CA GLU A 42 7.62 -17.85 2.99
C GLU A 42 8.11 -17.45 4.39
N LEU A 43 7.20 -17.21 5.35
CA LEU A 43 7.52 -16.75 6.70
C LEU A 43 7.28 -17.79 7.80
N ASP A 44 6.43 -18.79 7.57
CA ASP A 44 6.13 -19.87 8.53
C ASP A 44 7.38 -20.60 9.05
N PRO A 45 8.44 -20.84 8.26
CA PRO A 45 9.66 -21.45 8.77
C PRO A 45 10.37 -20.64 9.86
N LEU A 46 10.05 -19.35 10.04
CA LEU A 46 10.62 -18.54 11.13
C LEU A 46 10.10 -18.95 12.51
N PHE A 47 8.88 -19.50 12.58
CA PHE A 47 8.30 -19.95 13.84
C PHE A 47 9.15 -21.07 14.43
N ARG A 48 9.62 -20.86 15.68
CA ARG A 48 10.56 -21.77 16.36
C ARG A 48 11.88 -21.97 15.59
N ARG A 49 12.26 -21.00 14.75
CA ARG A 49 13.50 -21.02 13.95
C ARG A 49 13.69 -22.29 13.15
N ARG A 50 12.60 -22.84 12.59
CA ARG A 50 12.63 -24.09 11.83
C ARG A 50 13.57 -23.99 10.62
N ASP A 51 13.52 -22.88 9.90
CA ASP A 51 14.46 -22.56 8.82
C ASP A 51 14.60 -21.03 8.65
N VAL A 52 15.46 -20.41 9.46
CA VAL A 52 15.75 -18.96 9.39
C VAL A 52 16.41 -18.60 8.06
N ALA A 53 17.22 -19.50 7.50
CA ALA A 53 17.96 -19.23 6.27
C ALA A 53 17.04 -19.17 5.04
N ALA A 54 15.95 -19.94 5.01
CA ALA A 54 14.93 -19.82 3.98
C ALA A 54 14.25 -18.45 4.00
N VAL A 55 13.89 -17.97 5.18
CA VAL A 55 13.27 -16.64 5.36
C VAL A 55 14.24 -15.54 4.99
N ASP A 56 15.51 -15.64 5.41
CA ASP A 56 16.57 -14.70 5.03
C ASP A 56 16.75 -14.60 3.50
N ARG A 57 16.80 -15.74 2.79
CA ARG A 57 16.85 -15.76 1.31
C ARG A 57 15.60 -15.15 0.68
N HIS A 58 14.43 -15.38 1.27
CA HIS A 58 13.19 -14.78 0.80
C HIS A 58 13.24 -13.24 0.91
N LEU A 59 13.62 -12.71 2.08
CA LEU A 59 13.75 -11.28 2.31
C LEU A 59 14.80 -10.63 1.40
N ALA A 60 15.94 -11.30 1.16
CA ALA A 60 16.94 -10.87 0.19
C ALA A 60 16.35 -10.79 -1.24
N MET A 61 15.55 -11.79 -1.64
CA MET A 61 14.85 -11.79 -2.92
C MET A 61 13.87 -10.63 -3.02
N LEU A 62 13.09 -10.34 -1.97
CA LEU A 62 12.18 -9.20 -1.95
C LEU A 62 12.92 -7.88 -2.15
N LYS A 63 14.01 -7.67 -1.40
CA LYS A 63 14.84 -6.45 -1.51
C LYS A 63 15.40 -6.29 -2.92
N ALA A 64 15.89 -7.37 -3.53
CA ALA A 64 16.40 -7.37 -4.91
C ALA A 64 15.33 -7.05 -5.97
N HIS A 65 14.04 -7.17 -5.62
CA HIS A 65 12.91 -6.79 -6.45
C HIS A 65 12.30 -5.43 -6.06
N GLY A 66 13.03 -4.61 -5.31
CA GLY A 66 12.61 -3.25 -4.99
C GLY A 66 11.49 -3.16 -3.95
N VAL A 67 11.17 -4.26 -3.26
CA VAL A 67 10.26 -4.22 -2.12
C VAL A 67 10.92 -3.44 -0.99
N THR A 68 10.16 -2.53 -0.39
CA THR A 68 10.59 -1.69 0.72
C THR A 68 9.83 -2.00 2.01
N VAL A 69 8.62 -2.57 1.92
CA VAL A 69 7.76 -2.81 3.08
C VAL A 69 6.94 -4.09 2.94
N LEU A 70 6.73 -4.77 4.06
CA LEU A 70 5.77 -5.86 4.23
C LEU A 70 4.62 -5.38 5.11
N ARG A 71 3.37 -5.59 4.67
CA ARG A 71 2.24 -5.47 5.57
C ARG A 71 1.97 -6.80 6.23
N LEU A 72 1.99 -6.81 7.56
CA LEU A 72 1.85 -8.03 8.36
C LEU A 72 0.90 -7.80 9.52
N MET A 73 0.03 -8.78 9.74
CA MET A 73 -0.71 -8.87 10.99
C MET A 73 0.18 -9.49 12.07
N MET A 74 0.18 -8.91 13.28
CA MET A 74 1.01 -9.38 14.41
C MET A 74 0.66 -10.81 14.85
N GLU A 75 -0.56 -11.23 14.52
CA GLU A 75 -1.05 -12.59 14.65
C GLU A 75 -1.81 -13.00 13.40
N TYR A 76 -2.00 -14.30 13.21
CA TYR A 76 -2.84 -14.82 12.14
C TYR A 76 -3.91 -15.73 12.74
N ALA A 77 -5.10 -15.16 12.95
CA ALA A 77 -6.15 -15.72 13.80
C ALA A 77 -6.90 -16.89 13.14
N GLN A 78 -6.60 -17.19 11.87
CA GLN A 78 -7.08 -18.38 11.16
C GLN A 78 -6.71 -19.68 11.91
N VAL A 79 -5.51 -19.73 12.51
CA VAL A 79 -5.00 -20.91 13.20
C VAL A 79 -4.68 -20.63 14.67
N ARG A 80 -5.03 -21.57 15.56
CA ARG A 80 -5.00 -21.35 17.04
C ARG A 80 -3.61 -21.31 17.68
N HIS A 81 -2.55 -21.53 16.90
CA HIS A 81 -1.16 -21.63 17.39
C HIS A 81 -0.31 -20.45 16.90
N ARG A 82 -0.96 -19.40 16.40
CA ARG A 82 -0.36 -18.16 15.90
C ARG A 82 -0.99 -16.90 16.52
N TYR A 83 -1.72 -17.03 17.63
CA TYR A 83 -2.15 -15.87 18.43
C TYR A 83 -0.95 -15.22 19.11
N MET A 84 -0.93 -13.89 19.16
CA MET A 84 0.14 -13.15 19.84
C MET A 84 0.02 -13.25 21.37
N GLU A 85 -1.16 -13.61 21.88
CA GLU A 85 -1.45 -13.78 23.30
C GLU A 85 -2.07 -15.15 23.59
N ARG A 86 -1.74 -15.74 24.75
CA ARG A 86 -2.39 -16.96 25.26
C ARG A 86 -2.11 -17.17 26.76
N PRO A 87 -3.03 -16.82 27.68
CA PRO A 87 -4.27 -16.04 27.48
C PRO A 87 -3.98 -14.56 27.19
N ALA A 88 -5.02 -13.72 27.14
CA ALA A 88 -4.88 -12.26 27.05
C ALA A 88 -3.89 -11.73 28.11
N GLY A 89 -3.03 -10.79 27.73
CA GLY A 89 -1.94 -10.24 28.53
C GLY A 89 -0.69 -11.14 28.64
N THR A 90 -0.72 -12.38 28.13
CA THR A 90 0.42 -13.31 28.19
C THR A 90 0.96 -13.62 26.80
N PHE A 91 2.20 -13.21 26.52
CA PHE A 91 2.81 -13.35 25.19
C PHE A 91 3.61 -14.66 25.08
N PRO A 92 3.23 -15.60 24.18
CA PRO A 92 3.95 -16.86 24.03
C PRO A 92 5.40 -16.66 23.53
N PRO A 93 6.42 -17.24 24.18
CA PRO A 93 7.83 -16.99 23.84
C PRO A 93 8.20 -17.26 22.38
N ASN A 94 7.60 -18.29 21.75
CA ASN A 94 7.88 -18.62 20.34
C ASN A 94 7.29 -17.60 19.35
N MET A 95 6.19 -16.92 19.72
CA MET A 95 5.63 -15.84 18.91
C MET A 95 6.48 -14.58 19.04
N VAL A 96 6.90 -14.27 20.27
CA VAL A 96 7.84 -13.18 20.54
C VAL A 96 9.15 -13.38 19.79
N GLN A 97 9.74 -14.58 19.84
CA GLN A 97 10.96 -14.93 19.10
C GLN A 97 10.79 -14.78 17.59
N LEU A 98 9.65 -15.18 17.03
CA LEU A 98 9.38 -15.04 15.60
C LEU A 98 9.51 -13.57 15.19
N TRP A 99 8.85 -12.68 15.92
CA TRP A 99 8.88 -11.24 15.64
C TRP A 99 10.25 -10.63 15.88
N ASP A 100 10.95 -11.01 16.95
CA ASP A 100 12.33 -10.55 17.19
C ASP A 100 13.26 -10.88 16.01
N ASP A 101 13.19 -12.11 15.53
CA ASP A 101 14.01 -12.55 14.41
C ASP A 101 13.57 -11.87 13.10
N LEU A 102 12.26 -11.66 12.90
CA LEU A 102 11.75 -10.99 11.71
C LEU A 102 12.20 -9.52 11.66
N PHE A 103 12.06 -8.77 12.75
CA PHE A 103 12.55 -7.40 12.84
C PHE A 103 14.06 -7.33 12.58
N ALA A 104 14.85 -8.22 13.20
CA ALA A 104 16.29 -8.27 12.98
C ALA A 104 16.67 -8.61 11.53
N LEU A 105 15.96 -9.53 10.88
CA LEU A 105 16.19 -9.85 9.47
C LEU A 105 15.79 -8.67 8.57
N CYS A 106 14.65 -8.04 8.82
CA CYS A 106 14.21 -6.85 8.08
C CYS A 106 15.22 -5.69 8.22
N GLU A 107 15.79 -5.47 9.41
CA GLU A 107 16.90 -4.52 9.61
C GLU A 107 18.10 -4.84 8.72
N ASN A 108 18.54 -6.10 8.68
CA ASN A 108 19.68 -6.53 7.87
C ASN A 108 19.46 -6.36 6.36
N HIS A 109 18.22 -6.49 5.88
CA HIS A 109 17.87 -6.38 4.46
C HIS A 109 17.40 -4.98 4.04
N GLY A 110 17.27 -4.03 4.97
CA GLY A 110 16.70 -2.73 4.67
C GLY A 110 15.23 -2.81 4.20
N LEU A 111 14.46 -3.70 4.84
CA LEU A 111 13.02 -3.87 4.65
C LEU A 111 12.27 -3.31 5.85
N ARG A 112 11.08 -2.79 5.62
CA ARG A 112 10.21 -2.24 6.65
C ARG A 112 8.96 -3.10 6.88
N ILE A 113 8.26 -2.86 7.97
CA ILE A 113 7.02 -3.53 8.35
C ILE A 113 5.94 -2.46 8.58
N LEU A 114 4.84 -2.54 7.84
CA LEU A 114 3.57 -1.95 8.23
C LEU A 114 2.89 -2.96 9.15
N LEU A 115 2.92 -2.69 10.46
CA LEU A 115 2.49 -3.66 11.47
C LEU A 115 1.04 -3.41 11.84
N THR A 116 0.19 -4.39 11.57
CA THR A 116 -1.21 -4.39 11.95
C THR A 116 -1.40 -5.29 13.18
N PRO A 117 -1.80 -4.79 14.37
CA PRO A 117 -1.80 -5.62 15.57
C PRO A 117 -2.86 -6.73 15.59
N TYR A 118 -3.82 -6.72 14.66
CA TYR A 118 -4.99 -7.60 14.66
C TYR A 118 -5.33 -8.12 13.27
N ASP A 119 -5.71 -9.41 13.19
CA ASP A 119 -6.37 -10.02 12.04
C ASP A 119 -7.89 -10.04 12.32
N THR A 120 -8.56 -8.93 12.01
CA THR A 120 -9.96 -8.71 12.43
C THR A 120 -10.95 -9.64 11.74
N PHE A 121 -10.67 -10.05 10.49
CA PHE A 121 -11.51 -11.00 9.76
C PHE A 121 -11.55 -12.37 10.45
N TRP A 122 -10.39 -12.99 10.69
CA TRP A 122 -10.37 -14.29 11.37
C TRP A 122 -10.66 -14.18 12.86
N MET A 123 -10.30 -13.06 13.51
CA MET A 123 -10.73 -12.78 14.89
C MET A 123 -12.25 -12.83 15.00
N TRP A 124 -13.00 -12.23 14.07
CA TRP A 124 -14.46 -12.27 14.04
C TRP A 124 -14.97 -13.71 13.88
N LEU A 125 -14.54 -14.40 12.83
CA LEU A 125 -15.02 -15.74 12.50
C LEU A 125 -14.66 -16.80 13.57
N HIS A 126 -13.51 -16.66 14.22
CA HIS A 126 -12.98 -17.63 15.19
C HIS A 126 -13.01 -17.10 16.62
N PHE A 127 -13.82 -16.07 16.92
CA PHE A 127 -13.76 -15.32 18.17
C PHE A 127 -13.83 -16.19 19.43
N ARG A 128 -14.67 -17.24 19.45
CA ARG A 128 -14.80 -18.20 20.58
C ARG A 128 -13.48 -18.88 21.00
N HIS A 129 -12.45 -18.83 20.15
CA HIS A 129 -11.11 -19.35 20.43
C HIS A 129 -10.08 -18.25 20.65
N HIS A 130 -10.41 -17.00 20.32
CA HIS A 130 -9.52 -15.86 20.46
C HIS A 130 -9.24 -15.57 21.94
N PRO A 131 -8.02 -15.13 22.31
CA PRO A 131 -7.66 -14.79 23.69
C PRO A 131 -8.58 -13.75 24.33
N TYR A 132 -9.22 -12.89 23.54
CA TYR A 132 -10.11 -11.85 24.04
C TYR A 132 -11.54 -12.29 24.31
N ALA A 133 -11.92 -13.52 23.94
CA ALA A 133 -13.24 -14.03 24.30
C ALA A 133 -13.34 -14.30 25.81
N ALA A 134 -14.44 -13.91 26.43
CA ALA A 134 -14.73 -14.16 27.84
C ALA A 134 -14.71 -15.66 28.18
N ALA A 135 -15.16 -16.51 27.25
CA ALA A 135 -15.04 -17.97 27.37
C ALA A 135 -13.59 -18.50 27.42
N ARG A 136 -12.59 -17.64 27.15
CA ARG A 136 -11.15 -17.90 27.23
C ARG A 136 -10.45 -17.05 28.29
N GLY A 137 -11.21 -16.33 29.12
CA GLY A 137 -10.70 -15.42 30.14
C GLY A 137 -10.37 -14.01 29.63
N GLY A 138 -10.78 -13.67 28.41
CA GLY A 138 -10.65 -12.32 27.84
C GLY A 138 -11.78 -11.37 28.22
N PRO A 139 -11.72 -10.10 27.81
CA PRO A 139 -12.66 -9.06 28.25
C PRO A 139 -14.05 -9.16 27.61
N LEU A 140 -14.18 -9.79 26.43
CA LEU A 140 -15.35 -9.58 25.57
C LEU A 140 -16.24 -10.83 25.44
N PRO A 141 -17.56 -10.70 25.62
CA PRO A 141 -18.49 -11.78 25.28
C PRO A 141 -18.64 -11.96 23.76
N HIS A 142 -18.52 -10.88 22.97
CA HIS A 142 -18.72 -10.88 21.52
C HIS A 142 -17.83 -9.81 20.84
N PRO A 143 -17.32 -10.03 19.61
CA PRO A 143 -16.43 -9.07 18.94
C PRO A 143 -17.13 -7.78 18.49
N SER A 144 -18.46 -7.71 18.56
CA SER A 144 -19.21 -6.49 18.19
C SER A 144 -19.06 -5.33 19.17
N GLN A 145 -18.36 -5.54 20.28
CA GLN A 145 -18.04 -4.54 21.29
C GLN A 145 -16.55 -4.18 21.27
N ALA A 146 -15.79 -4.64 20.26
CA ALA A 146 -14.34 -4.49 20.22
C ALA A 146 -13.86 -3.02 20.25
N LEU A 147 -14.65 -2.10 19.68
CA LEU A 147 -14.30 -0.67 19.62
C LEU A 147 -14.82 0.13 20.83
N THR A 148 -15.79 -0.40 21.56
CA THR A 148 -16.53 0.35 22.60
C THR A 148 -16.27 -0.13 24.03
N ASP A 149 -15.88 -1.40 24.22
CA ASP A 149 -15.67 -1.94 25.55
C ASP A 149 -14.38 -1.41 26.22
N PRO A 150 -14.45 -0.82 27.42
CA PRO A 150 -13.27 -0.26 28.09
C PRO A 150 -12.21 -1.30 28.46
N ALA A 151 -12.60 -2.53 28.81
CA ALA A 151 -11.65 -3.59 29.16
C ALA A 151 -10.93 -4.11 27.91
N MET A 152 -11.61 -4.18 26.77
CA MET A 152 -10.99 -4.41 25.47
C MET A 152 -10.00 -3.29 25.12
N ARG A 153 -10.39 -2.01 25.25
CA ARG A 153 -9.47 -0.88 25.00
C ARG A 153 -8.21 -0.97 25.87
N ALA A 154 -8.35 -1.34 27.15
CA ALA A 154 -7.20 -1.56 28.04
C ALA A 154 -6.31 -2.73 27.58
N ALA A 155 -6.89 -3.84 27.12
CA ALA A 155 -6.14 -4.97 26.56
C ALA A 155 -5.39 -4.59 25.28
N ILE A 156 -6.02 -3.82 24.39
CA ILE A 156 -5.39 -3.30 23.16
C ILE A 156 -4.18 -2.43 23.50
N LYS A 157 -4.35 -1.48 24.43
CA LYS A 157 -3.26 -0.61 24.90
C LYS A 157 -2.10 -1.42 25.50
N ALA A 158 -2.39 -2.44 26.29
CA ALA A 158 -1.35 -3.31 26.87
C ALA A 158 -0.58 -4.09 25.78
N ARG A 159 -1.28 -4.63 24.78
CA ARG A 159 -0.66 -5.29 23.61
C ARG A 159 0.25 -4.33 22.85
N LEU A 160 -0.22 -3.12 22.57
CA LEU A 160 0.55 -2.09 21.87
C LEU A 160 1.75 -1.61 22.68
N SER A 161 1.60 -1.40 24.00
CA SER A 161 2.72 -1.09 24.91
C SER A 161 3.78 -2.18 24.92
N PHE A 162 3.38 -3.46 24.89
CA PHE A 162 4.33 -4.56 24.75
C PHE A 162 5.08 -4.50 23.42
N ALA A 163 4.34 -4.36 22.31
CA ALA A 163 4.91 -4.36 20.97
C ALA A 163 5.88 -3.18 20.77
N THR A 164 5.49 -1.96 21.16
CA THR A 164 6.36 -0.78 21.03
C THR A 164 7.59 -0.83 21.95
N ALA A 165 7.46 -1.31 23.18
CA ALA A 165 8.60 -1.49 24.07
C ALA A 165 9.65 -2.46 23.51
N ARG A 166 9.23 -3.41 22.66
CA ARG A 166 10.13 -4.42 22.10
C ARG A 166 10.66 -4.08 20.71
N TRP A 167 9.80 -3.58 19.82
CA TRP A 167 10.12 -3.38 18.41
C TRP A 167 9.96 -1.93 17.95
N GLY A 168 9.31 -1.08 18.73
CA GLY A 168 9.08 0.33 18.40
C GLY A 168 10.33 1.21 18.41
N GLY A 169 11.49 0.68 18.79
CA GLY A 169 12.78 1.37 18.62
C GLY A 169 13.52 0.99 17.31
N SER A 170 13.00 0.01 16.56
CA SER A 170 13.62 -0.49 15.34
C SER A 170 13.19 0.34 14.14
N GLY A 171 14.15 0.76 13.32
CA GLY A 171 13.83 1.37 12.04
C GLY A 171 13.09 0.42 11.10
N ALA A 172 13.18 -0.91 11.27
CA ALA A 172 12.40 -1.83 10.46
C ALA A 172 10.88 -1.67 10.66
N LEU A 173 10.40 -0.98 11.69
CA LEU A 173 9.02 -0.54 11.76
C LEU A 173 8.82 0.69 10.85
N PHE A 174 7.96 0.57 9.83
CA PHE A 174 7.54 1.72 9.03
C PHE A 174 6.45 2.49 9.74
N ALA A 175 5.35 1.82 10.06
CA ALA A 175 4.15 2.45 10.60
C ALA A 175 3.28 1.42 11.34
N TRP A 176 2.41 1.93 12.21
CA TRP A 176 1.35 1.16 12.84
C TRP A 176 0.03 1.33 12.07
N ASP A 177 -0.53 0.24 11.57
CA ASP A 177 -1.94 0.17 11.17
C ASP A 177 -2.72 -0.24 12.41
N VAL A 178 -3.13 0.73 13.23
CA VAL A 178 -3.54 0.51 14.62
C VAL A 178 -4.72 -0.46 14.75
N TRP A 179 -5.49 -0.63 13.68
CA TRP A 179 -6.57 -1.60 13.59
C TRP A 179 -6.84 -2.02 12.13
N ASN A 180 -6.83 -3.33 11.85
CA ASN A 180 -7.17 -3.86 10.53
C ASN A 180 -8.65 -3.68 10.25
N GLU A 181 -9.01 -3.09 9.11
CA GLU A 181 -10.39 -3.02 8.63
C GLU A 181 -11.37 -2.64 9.74
N ILE A 182 -11.20 -1.44 10.31
CA ILE A 182 -12.16 -0.89 11.27
C ILE A 182 -13.56 -0.91 10.65
N HIS A 183 -14.52 -1.50 11.37
CA HIS A 183 -15.81 -1.87 10.79
C HIS A 183 -16.97 -1.59 11.76
N PRO A 184 -18.12 -1.06 11.29
CA PRO A 184 -19.25 -0.73 12.16
C PRO A 184 -19.75 -1.89 13.03
N ALA A 185 -19.75 -3.12 12.48
CA ALA A 185 -20.11 -4.32 13.23
C ALA A 185 -19.28 -4.55 14.50
N GLN A 186 -18.06 -4.00 14.60
CA GLN A 186 -17.18 -4.08 15.78
C GLN A 186 -17.51 -3.00 16.84
N GLY A 187 -18.38 -2.05 16.50
CA GLY A 187 -18.92 -0.99 17.36
C GLY A 187 -20.45 -1.06 17.49
N GLY A 188 -21.04 -2.26 17.37
CA GLY A 188 -22.49 -2.45 17.48
C GLY A 188 -23.28 -1.97 16.26
N ASP A 189 -22.75 -2.17 15.06
CA ASP A 189 -23.29 -1.71 13.78
C ASP A 189 -23.35 -0.17 13.65
N SER A 190 -22.48 0.53 14.38
CA SER A 190 -22.29 1.99 14.31
C SER A 190 -20.82 2.35 14.06
N ALA A 191 -20.60 3.48 13.38
CA ALA A 191 -19.29 4.11 13.22
C ALA A 191 -19.00 5.21 14.26
N ASP A 192 -19.96 5.54 15.14
CA ASP A 192 -19.83 6.66 16.10
C ASP A 192 -18.61 6.54 17.02
N ALA A 193 -18.19 5.30 17.30
CA ALA A 193 -17.05 5.02 18.16
C ALA A 193 -15.68 5.15 17.46
N PHE A 194 -15.64 5.35 16.13
CA PHE A 194 -14.38 5.31 15.37
C PHE A 194 -13.41 6.40 15.81
N ASP A 195 -13.87 7.66 15.84
CA ASP A 195 -13.01 8.79 16.21
C ASP A 195 -12.47 8.66 17.64
N GLU A 196 -13.36 8.33 18.60
CA GLU A 196 -12.97 8.13 20.00
C GLU A 196 -11.98 6.97 20.14
N PHE A 197 -12.21 5.85 19.46
CA PHE A 197 -11.32 4.69 19.47
C PHE A 197 -9.95 5.03 18.90
N ILE A 198 -9.89 5.71 17.75
CA ILE A 198 -8.63 6.10 17.10
C ILE A 198 -7.86 7.09 17.99
N ALA A 199 -8.55 8.09 18.55
CA ALA A 199 -7.94 9.05 19.47
C ALA A 199 -7.37 8.37 20.73
N ASP A 200 -8.12 7.43 21.31
CA ASP A 200 -7.73 6.73 22.53
C ASP A 200 -6.54 5.77 22.32
N ILE A 201 -6.64 4.90 21.31
CA ILE A 201 -5.61 3.90 21.03
C ILE A 201 -4.37 4.54 20.41
N GLY A 202 -4.55 5.41 19.41
CA GLY A 202 -3.44 6.09 18.75
C GLY A 202 -2.73 7.08 19.66
N GLY A 203 -3.50 7.81 20.50
CA GLY A 203 -2.95 8.70 21.52
C GLY A 203 -2.11 7.96 22.56
N HIS A 204 -2.60 6.82 23.07
CA HIS A 204 -1.83 5.96 23.97
C HIS A 204 -0.53 5.47 23.35
N LEU A 205 -0.60 4.90 22.14
CA LEU A 205 0.58 4.38 21.45
C LEU A 205 1.61 5.48 21.17
N ARG A 206 1.17 6.65 20.72
CA ARG A 206 2.05 7.80 20.49
C ARG A 206 2.73 8.25 21.78
N ALA A 207 1.98 8.35 22.88
CA ALA A 207 2.54 8.72 24.18
C ALA A 207 3.58 7.70 24.67
N GLU A 208 3.31 6.40 24.51
CA GLU A 208 4.26 5.35 24.87
C GLU A 208 5.52 5.36 23.99
N GLU A 209 5.39 5.56 22.68
CA GLU A 209 6.54 5.71 21.80
C GLU A 209 7.38 6.94 22.14
N MET A 210 6.74 8.09 22.38
CA MET A 210 7.45 9.29 22.85
C MET A 210 8.19 9.04 24.17
N ARG A 211 7.57 8.33 25.11
CA ARG A 211 8.17 8.01 26.42
C ARG A 211 9.37 7.06 26.30
N LEU A 212 9.28 6.06 25.42
CA LEU A 212 10.30 5.01 25.29
C LEU A 212 11.43 5.39 24.32
N HIS A 213 11.10 6.08 23.23
CA HIS A 213 11.97 6.28 22.08
C HIS A 213 12.23 7.77 21.78
N GLY A 214 11.53 8.69 22.44
CA GLY A 214 11.67 10.15 22.22
C GLY A 214 11.03 10.67 20.92
N ARG A 215 10.37 9.79 20.16
CA ARG A 215 9.73 10.03 18.87
C ARG A 215 8.66 8.95 18.65
N SER A 216 7.78 9.13 17.66
CA SER A 216 6.74 8.15 17.30
C SER A 216 6.80 7.77 15.83
N HIS A 217 6.44 6.52 15.52
CA HIS A 217 6.24 6.06 14.15
C HIS A 217 4.94 6.65 13.58
N PRO A 218 4.84 6.78 12.24
CA PRO A 218 3.58 7.04 11.58
C PRO A 218 2.49 6.05 11.99
N GLN A 219 1.27 6.54 12.14
CA GLN A 219 0.09 5.74 12.46
C GLN A 219 -0.99 5.92 11.38
N THR A 220 -1.71 4.83 11.10
CA THR A 220 -2.87 4.80 10.22
C THR A 220 -3.91 3.82 10.78
N VAL A 221 -5.10 3.81 10.18
CA VAL A 221 -6.11 2.78 10.39
C VAL A 221 -6.67 2.38 9.03
N SER A 222 -6.83 1.08 8.78
CA SER A 222 -7.41 0.57 7.54
C SER A 222 -8.92 0.36 7.66
N ILE A 223 -9.63 0.48 6.54
CA ILE A 223 -11.04 0.13 6.38
C ILE A 223 -11.21 -0.74 5.14
N PHE A 224 -12.17 -1.67 5.16
CA PHE A 224 -12.62 -2.36 3.95
C PHE A 224 -13.33 -1.34 3.04
N GLY A 225 -12.64 -0.87 2.00
CA GLY A 225 -13.05 0.27 1.19
C GLY A 225 -14.50 0.25 0.68
N PRO A 226 -15.06 -0.90 0.27
CA PRO A 226 -16.47 -0.98 -0.13
C PRO A 226 -17.48 -0.51 0.94
N GLU A 227 -17.15 -0.57 2.24
CA GLU A 227 -18.04 -0.05 3.29
C GLU A 227 -18.32 1.45 3.14
N LEU A 228 -17.36 2.24 2.63
CA LEU A 228 -17.55 3.67 2.36
C LEU A 228 -18.64 3.91 1.30
N VAL A 229 -18.75 2.99 0.33
CA VAL A 229 -19.74 3.08 -0.76
C VAL A 229 -21.08 2.46 -0.37
N TRP A 230 -21.07 1.34 0.36
CA TRP A 230 -22.28 0.63 0.76
C TRP A 230 -23.01 1.31 1.91
N ARG A 231 -22.30 2.06 2.76
CA ARG A 231 -22.86 2.70 3.95
C ARG A 231 -22.48 4.19 4.06
N PRO A 232 -22.79 5.01 3.03
CA PRO A 232 -22.42 6.43 3.04
C PRO A 232 -23.12 7.21 4.18
N HIS A 233 -24.25 6.71 4.68
CA HIS A 233 -24.99 7.30 5.80
C HIS A 233 -24.26 7.20 7.15
N LEU A 234 -23.20 6.40 7.27
CA LEU A 234 -22.40 6.29 8.49
C LEU A 234 -21.22 7.27 8.55
N ALA A 235 -20.97 8.05 7.48
CA ALA A 235 -19.98 9.14 7.43
C ALA A 235 -18.57 8.75 7.95
N MET A 236 -18.08 7.57 7.58
CA MET A 236 -16.81 6.99 8.07
C MET A 236 -15.56 7.70 7.54
N GLU A 237 -15.68 8.50 6.48
CA GLU A 237 -14.58 9.16 5.77
C GLU A 237 -13.76 10.06 6.71
N GLY A 238 -14.42 10.73 7.66
CA GLY A 238 -13.76 11.60 8.63
C GLY A 238 -12.69 10.85 9.45
N ALA A 239 -13.05 9.68 9.95
CA ALA A 239 -12.18 8.84 10.78
C ALA A 239 -10.96 8.31 10.01
N ILE A 240 -11.12 8.07 8.71
CA ILE A 240 -10.08 7.45 7.87
C ILE A 240 -9.16 8.49 7.24
N PHE A 241 -9.71 9.56 6.66
CA PHE A 241 -8.96 10.50 5.84
C PHE A 241 -8.54 11.78 6.59
N ARG A 242 -9.22 12.12 7.68
CA ARG A 242 -9.07 13.44 8.33
C ARG A 242 -8.84 13.38 9.84
N HIS A 243 -8.83 12.19 10.44
CA HIS A 243 -8.64 12.07 11.89
C HIS A 243 -7.26 12.60 12.30
N PRO A 244 -7.15 13.51 13.29
CA PRO A 244 -5.91 14.21 13.62
C PRO A 244 -4.84 13.33 14.27
N ALA A 245 -5.20 12.16 14.79
CA ALA A 245 -4.24 11.22 15.39
C ALA A 245 -3.48 10.36 14.36
N LEU A 246 -3.89 10.37 13.09
CA LEU A 246 -3.31 9.55 12.01
C LEU A 246 -2.38 10.38 11.13
N ASP A 247 -1.20 9.85 10.82
CA ASP A 247 -0.19 10.51 9.99
C ASP A 247 -0.31 10.15 8.50
N ALA A 248 -1.03 9.07 8.17
CA ALA A 248 -1.32 8.65 6.81
C ALA A 248 -2.73 8.04 6.73
N ALA A 249 -3.34 8.12 5.55
CA ALA A 249 -4.61 7.47 5.26
C ALA A 249 -4.41 6.22 4.40
N THR A 250 -5.19 5.18 4.67
CA THR A 250 -5.21 3.95 3.87
C THR A 250 -6.60 3.36 3.81
N VAL A 251 -6.90 2.67 2.72
CA VAL A 251 -8.10 1.85 2.54
C VAL A 251 -7.72 0.52 1.90
N HIS A 252 -8.57 -0.48 2.06
CA HIS A 252 -8.46 -1.73 1.31
C HIS A 252 -9.34 -1.64 0.06
N ILE A 253 -8.73 -1.65 -1.12
CA ILE A 253 -9.43 -1.40 -2.39
C ILE A 253 -9.90 -2.73 -2.99
N TYR A 254 -11.20 -2.98 -2.87
CA TYR A 254 -11.88 -4.17 -3.38
C TYR A 254 -13.14 -3.79 -4.17
N GLU A 255 -12.97 -2.97 -5.22
CA GLU A 255 -14.09 -2.55 -6.07
C GLU A 255 -14.79 -3.75 -6.72
N GLN A 256 -16.12 -3.78 -6.59
CA GLN A 256 -16.95 -4.89 -7.02
C GLN A 256 -16.99 -5.07 -8.53
N GLY A 257 -16.66 -6.28 -8.98
CA GLY A 257 -16.76 -6.70 -10.39
C GLY A 257 -15.59 -6.24 -11.26
N THR A 258 -14.62 -5.53 -10.70
CA THR A 258 -13.42 -5.03 -11.38
C THR A 258 -12.16 -5.47 -10.64
N ILE A 259 -11.92 -4.98 -9.43
CA ILE A 259 -10.71 -5.26 -8.66
C ILE A 259 -10.86 -6.58 -7.92
N ASP A 260 -11.99 -6.82 -7.26
CA ASP A 260 -12.22 -8.05 -6.50
C ASP A 260 -12.51 -9.30 -7.38
N ASP A 261 -12.99 -9.10 -8.60
CA ASP A 261 -13.34 -10.12 -9.58
C ASP A 261 -13.11 -9.64 -11.02
N PRO A 262 -11.84 -9.48 -11.44
CA PRO A 262 -11.52 -8.89 -12.73
C PRO A 262 -12.02 -9.75 -13.89
N ARG A 263 -12.56 -9.05 -14.90
CA ARG A 263 -12.90 -9.61 -16.23
C ARG A 263 -11.88 -9.23 -17.30
N ASP A 264 -11.17 -8.15 -17.08
CA ASP A 264 -10.09 -7.64 -17.92
C ASP A 264 -9.06 -6.90 -17.04
N THR A 265 -7.87 -6.65 -17.57
CA THR A 265 -6.75 -6.05 -16.83
C THR A 265 -6.78 -4.53 -16.80
N VAL A 266 -7.66 -3.88 -17.58
CA VAL A 266 -7.71 -2.41 -17.76
C VAL A 266 -8.80 -1.78 -16.87
N GLY A 267 -9.97 -2.41 -16.77
CA GLY A 267 -11.10 -1.97 -15.94
C GLY A 267 -10.73 -1.84 -14.48
N ALA A 268 -9.92 -2.77 -13.96
CA ALA A 268 -9.39 -2.67 -12.60
C ALA A 268 -8.47 -1.46 -12.39
N ALA A 269 -7.64 -1.11 -13.37
CA ALA A 269 -6.78 0.06 -13.29
C ALA A 269 -7.59 1.36 -13.34
N LEU A 270 -8.64 1.41 -14.16
CA LEU A 270 -9.60 2.53 -14.18
C LEU A 270 -10.25 2.72 -12.81
N GLY A 271 -10.73 1.62 -12.21
CA GLY A 271 -11.27 1.60 -10.86
C GLY A 271 -10.27 2.09 -9.81
N MET A 272 -9.06 1.53 -9.83
CA MET A 272 -7.97 1.90 -8.93
C MET A 272 -7.66 3.40 -9.00
N GLY A 273 -7.41 3.93 -10.20
CA GLY A 273 -7.07 5.34 -10.36
C GLY A 273 -8.21 6.29 -9.95
N ARG A 274 -9.46 5.91 -10.21
CA ARG A 274 -10.65 6.66 -9.78
C ARG A 274 -10.76 6.69 -8.25
N ILE A 275 -10.67 5.54 -7.60
CA ILE A 275 -10.80 5.41 -6.13
C ILE A 275 -9.67 6.14 -5.43
N VAL A 276 -8.43 5.99 -5.90
CA VAL A 276 -7.27 6.71 -5.31
C VAL A 276 -7.48 8.23 -5.39
N ARG A 277 -7.97 8.75 -6.51
CA ARG A 277 -8.29 10.17 -6.65
C ARG A 277 -9.39 10.61 -5.69
N GLU A 278 -10.46 9.83 -5.56
CA GLU A 278 -11.56 10.11 -4.62
C GLU A 278 -11.05 10.14 -3.17
N CYS A 279 -10.27 9.15 -2.76
CA CYS A 279 -9.65 9.10 -1.42
C CYS A 279 -8.71 10.28 -1.16
N ILE A 280 -7.91 10.69 -2.15
CA ILE A 280 -7.07 11.89 -2.02
C ILE A 280 -7.91 13.16 -1.91
N GLY A 281 -9.05 13.23 -2.58
CA GLY A 281 -10.00 14.34 -2.48
C GLY A 281 -10.60 14.52 -1.07
N GLU A 282 -10.67 13.45 -0.28
CA GLU A 282 -11.12 13.48 1.11
C GLU A 282 -10.06 14.03 2.09
N ILE A 283 -8.79 14.08 1.69
CA ILE A 283 -7.67 14.51 2.54
C ILE A 283 -7.51 16.04 2.49
N ALA A 284 -7.62 16.69 3.65
CA ALA A 284 -7.52 18.15 3.77
C ALA A 284 -6.13 18.66 4.18
N ASP A 285 -5.31 17.82 4.83
CA ASP A 285 -4.03 18.21 5.44
C ASP A 285 -2.80 17.70 4.68
N ARG A 286 -3.01 17.16 3.47
CA ARG A 286 -1.97 16.63 2.59
C ARG A 286 -1.18 15.48 3.23
N ARG A 287 -1.79 14.69 4.12
CA ARG A 287 -1.16 13.44 4.58
C ARG A 287 -0.93 12.47 3.40
N PRO A 288 0.07 11.58 3.50
CA PRO A 288 0.24 10.50 2.52
C PRO A 288 -0.99 9.60 2.46
N PHE A 289 -1.29 9.13 1.26
CA PHE A 289 -2.32 8.13 1.00
C PHE A 289 -1.72 6.96 0.23
N PHE A 290 -2.03 5.74 0.64
CA PHE A 290 -1.72 4.53 -0.12
C PHE A 290 -2.79 3.47 0.18
N ASP A 291 -3.02 2.51 -0.72
CA ASP A 291 -3.78 1.32 -0.35
C ASP A 291 -2.86 0.30 0.34
N SER A 292 -3.26 -0.14 1.53
CA SER A 292 -2.58 -1.17 2.29
C SER A 292 -3.03 -2.57 1.92
N GLU A 293 -4.08 -2.70 1.10
CA GLU A 293 -4.56 -3.98 0.62
C GLU A 293 -5.41 -3.82 -0.65
N HIS A 294 -5.18 -4.67 -1.64
CA HIS A 294 -6.09 -4.86 -2.76
C HIS A 294 -5.91 -6.26 -3.35
N GLY A 295 -6.83 -6.67 -4.22
CA GLY A 295 -6.67 -7.85 -5.06
C GLY A 295 -8.00 -8.53 -5.40
N PRO A 296 -7.95 -9.67 -6.11
CA PRO A 296 -9.12 -10.33 -6.65
C PRO A 296 -9.76 -11.25 -5.61
N ILE A 297 -10.16 -10.68 -4.47
CA ILE A 297 -10.65 -11.42 -3.31
C ILE A 297 -11.91 -12.23 -3.63
N HIS A 298 -12.88 -11.70 -4.35
CA HIS A 298 -14.11 -12.42 -4.71
C HIS A 298 -13.85 -13.53 -5.73
N ALA A 299 -12.98 -13.29 -6.72
CA ALA A 299 -12.54 -14.36 -7.62
C ALA A 299 -11.90 -15.52 -6.86
N PHE A 300 -11.09 -15.23 -5.85
CA PHE A 300 -10.37 -16.23 -5.06
C PHE A 300 -11.23 -16.91 -3.99
N LYS A 301 -11.81 -16.12 -3.10
CA LYS A 301 -12.51 -16.54 -1.88
C LYS A 301 -13.87 -17.14 -2.18
N ASP A 302 -14.68 -16.45 -2.99
CA ASP A 302 -16.09 -16.82 -3.18
C ASP A 302 -16.31 -17.65 -4.44
N LYS A 303 -15.58 -17.33 -5.53
CA LYS A 303 -15.68 -18.06 -6.80
C LYS A 303 -14.67 -19.20 -6.94
N HIS A 304 -13.67 -19.27 -6.06
CA HIS A 304 -12.59 -20.27 -6.12
C HIS A 304 -11.89 -20.35 -7.49
N ARG A 305 -11.88 -19.24 -8.23
CA ARG A 305 -11.30 -19.11 -9.55
C ARG A 305 -9.79 -18.90 -9.44
N LYS A 306 -9.02 -19.75 -10.10
CA LYS A 306 -7.58 -19.55 -10.29
C LYS A 306 -7.37 -18.62 -11.49
N ILE A 307 -7.03 -17.37 -11.22
CA ILE A 307 -6.67 -16.41 -12.28
C ILE A 307 -5.34 -16.83 -12.92
N PRO A 308 -5.25 -16.92 -14.26
CA PRO A 308 -4.00 -17.20 -14.98
C PRO A 308 -2.88 -16.26 -14.55
N GLU A 309 -1.66 -16.78 -14.47
CA GLU A 309 -0.50 -16.01 -13.97
C GLU A 309 -0.18 -14.79 -14.84
N ASP A 310 -0.23 -14.93 -16.16
CA ASP A 310 0.01 -13.84 -17.11
C ASP A 310 -1.03 -12.72 -16.98
N PHE A 311 -2.30 -13.08 -16.83
CA PHE A 311 -3.38 -12.12 -16.55
C PHE A 311 -3.13 -11.40 -15.23
N ASP A 312 -2.80 -12.14 -14.16
CA ASP A 312 -2.64 -11.60 -12.82
C ASP A 312 -1.41 -10.68 -12.72
N ASP A 313 -0.32 -11.02 -13.42
CA ASP A 313 0.88 -10.19 -13.58
C ASP A 313 0.55 -8.85 -14.23
N GLU A 314 -0.20 -8.87 -15.34
CA GLU A 314 -0.58 -7.66 -16.05
C GLU A 314 -1.56 -6.80 -15.25
N TYR A 315 -2.58 -7.42 -14.65
CA TYR A 315 -3.56 -6.77 -13.79
C TYR A 315 -2.91 -6.10 -12.58
N PHE A 316 -1.98 -6.78 -11.89
CA PHE A 316 -1.21 -6.18 -10.79
C PHE A 316 -0.39 -4.97 -11.26
N ARG A 317 0.32 -5.12 -12.39
CA ARG A 317 1.14 -4.04 -12.97
C ARG A 317 0.28 -2.81 -13.31
N HIS A 318 -0.88 -2.99 -13.96
CA HIS A 318 -1.73 -1.86 -14.33
C HIS A 318 -2.29 -1.14 -13.09
N MET A 319 -2.74 -1.86 -12.07
CA MET A 319 -3.21 -1.24 -10.82
C MET A 319 -2.09 -0.49 -10.11
N GLN A 320 -0.88 -1.05 -10.07
CA GLN A 320 0.29 -0.42 -9.45
C GLN A 320 0.60 0.96 -10.06
N TRP A 321 0.62 1.03 -11.39
CA TRP A 321 0.87 2.29 -12.09
C TRP A 321 -0.30 3.27 -12.00
N ALA A 322 -1.54 2.78 -12.07
CA ALA A 322 -2.72 3.62 -11.88
C ALA A 322 -2.76 4.23 -10.47
N HIS A 323 -2.40 3.46 -9.43
CA HIS A 323 -2.35 3.93 -8.06
C HIS A 323 -1.31 5.05 -7.88
N LEU A 324 -0.06 4.82 -8.32
CA LEU A 324 1.00 5.83 -8.23
C LEU A 324 0.62 7.10 -9.03
N ALA A 325 0.23 6.92 -10.28
CA ALA A 325 -0.05 8.04 -11.18
C ALA A 325 -1.29 8.83 -10.76
N ALA A 326 -2.28 8.21 -10.10
CA ALA A 326 -3.41 8.94 -9.52
C ALA A 326 -3.03 9.80 -8.30
N GLY A 327 -1.86 9.58 -7.71
CA GLY A 327 -1.30 10.36 -6.61
C GLY A 327 -0.97 9.54 -5.35
N GLY A 328 -1.15 8.22 -5.36
CA GLY A 328 -0.78 7.38 -4.22
C GLY A 328 0.70 7.48 -3.87
N ALA A 329 1.03 7.32 -2.59
CA ALA A 329 2.39 7.37 -2.07
C ALA A 329 3.24 6.17 -2.49
N GLY A 330 2.66 5.14 -3.09
CA GLY A 330 3.35 3.94 -3.55
C GLY A 330 2.57 3.24 -4.66
N GLY A 331 2.79 1.93 -4.81
CA GLY A 331 2.16 1.11 -5.85
C GLY A 331 0.93 0.32 -5.40
N GLY A 332 0.44 0.55 -4.19
CA GLY A 332 -0.54 -0.32 -3.54
C GLY A 332 0.05 -1.63 -3.03
N MET A 333 -0.60 -2.25 -2.05
CA MET A 333 -0.10 -3.48 -1.42
C MET A 333 -0.99 -4.68 -1.74
N ARG A 334 -0.53 -5.52 -2.65
CA ARG A 334 -1.29 -6.67 -3.13
C ARG A 334 -1.47 -7.75 -2.04
N TRP A 335 -2.72 -8.16 -1.80
CA TRP A 335 -3.02 -9.45 -1.19
C TRP A 335 -2.89 -10.57 -2.22
N PRO A 336 -2.09 -11.63 -1.97
CA PRO A 336 -1.78 -12.61 -3.00
C PRO A 336 -2.99 -13.24 -3.69
N ASN A 337 -4.04 -13.60 -2.94
CA ASN A 337 -5.26 -14.24 -3.47
C ASN A 337 -4.94 -15.44 -4.40
N ARG A 338 -3.96 -16.25 -3.99
CA ARG A 338 -3.47 -17.44 -4.71
C ARG A 338 -3.21 -18.59 -3.74
N LYS A 339 -3.05 -19.81 -4.28
CA LYS A 339 -2.63 -21.00 -3.50
C LYS A 339 -1.29 -21.53 -4.05
N PRO A 340 -0.20 -21.53 -3.25
CA PRO A 340 -0.08 -20.88 -1.93
C PRO A 340 -0.22 -19.35 -2.02
N HIS A 341 -0.39 -18.67 -0.89
CA HIS A 341 -0.44 -17.20 -0.80
C HIS A 341 0.94 -16.58 -1.08
N VAL A 342 1.30 -16.49 -2.36
CA VAL A 342 2.55 -15.89 -2.85
C VAL A 342 2.28 -15.02 -4.06
N LEU A 343 3.06 -13.94 -4.22
CA LEU A 343 3.08 -13.21 -5.48
C LEU A 343 3.92 -13.96 -6.52
N THR A 344 3.55 -13.80 -7.77
CA THR A 344 4.19 -14.40 -8.94
C THR A 344 5.50 -13.68 -9.30
N ALA A 345 6.32 -14.30 -10.15
CA ALA A 345 7.56 -13.67 -10.60
C ALA A 345 7.32 -12.38 -11.42
N GLY A 346 6.21 -12.29 -12.17
CA GLY A 346 5.88 -11.07 -12.91
C GLY A 346 5.46 -9.92 -12.02
N MET A 347 4.71 -10.18 -10.95
CA MET A 347 4.43 -9.16 -9.93
C MET A 347 5.71 -8.63 -9.28
N ARG A 348 6.70 -9.50 -9.01
CA ARG A 348 8.02 -9.06 -8.50
C ARG A 348 8.79 -8.21 -9.51
N ARG A 349 8.71 -8.55 -10.80
CA ARG A 349 9.29 -7.70 -11.86
C ARG A 349 8.61 -6.33 -11.92
N ALA A 350 7.29 -6.25 -11.76
CA ALA A 350 6.56 -5.00 -11.71
C ALA A 350 6.97 -4.14 -10.51
N GLN A 351 7.06 -4.71 -9.30
CA GLN A 351 7.59 -4.00 -8.11
C GLN A 351 9.01 -3.45 -8.36
N ARG A 352 9.88 -4.22 -9.00
CA ARG A 352 11.23 -3.76 -9.35
C ARG A 352 11.21 -2.61 -10.35
N GLY A 353 10.31 -2.66 -11.33
CA GLY A 353 10.10 -1.59 -12.30
C GLY A 353 9.63 -0.30 -11.65
N LEU A 354 8.68 -0.38 -10.71
CA LEU A 354 8.24 0.78 -9.93
C LEU A 354 9.39 1.36 -9.08
N ALA A 355 10.14 0.51 -8.38
CA ALA A 355 11.27 0.94 -7.56
C ALA A 355 12.36 1.65 -8.39
N ALA A 356 12.57 1.21 -9.63
CA ALA A 356 13.50 1.86 -10.56
C ALA A 356 12.97 3.21 -11.09
N PHE A 357 11.65 3.37 -11.23
CA PHE A 357 11.02 4.59 -11.71
C PHE A 357 11.02 5.72 -10.68
N VAL A 358 10.68 5.40 -9.43
CA VAL A 358 10.50 6.36 -8.34
C VAL A 358 11.60 7.44 -8.27
N PRO A 359 12.91 7.13 -8.38
CA PRO A 359 13.98 8.15 -8.39
C PRO A 359 13.92 9.21 -9.50
N SER A 360 13.04 9.06 -10.49
CA SER A 360 12.85 10.03 -11.59
C SER A 360 12.13 11.32 -11.14
N ILE A 361 11.53 11.31 -9.96
CA ILE A 361 10.77 12.41 -9.34
C ILE A 361 11.45 12.78 -8.01
N ASP A 362 11.36 14.06 -7.62
CA ASP A 362 11.75 14.59 -6.32
C ASP A 362 10.52 14.66 -5.42
N TRP A 363 10.29 13.60 -4.64
CA TRP A 363 9.02 13.38 -3.95
C TRP A 363 8.88 14.24 -2.70
N ALA A 364 9.98 14.53 -2.00
CA ALA A 364 10.02 15.48 -0.90
C ALA A 364 9.53 16.90 -1.29
N ARG A 365 9.55 17.22 -2.59
CA ARG A 365 9.08 18.51 -3.14
C ARG A 365 7.85 18.38 -4.05
N PHE A 366 7.31 17.16 -4.20
CA PHE A 366 6.20 16.91 -5.09
C PHE A 366 4.86 17.17 -4.39
N ASP A 367 4.36 18.39 -4.50
CA ASP A 367 3.02 18.73 -4.06
C ASP A 367 1.98 18.21 -5.06
N ARG A 368 1.55 16.96 -4.87
CA ARG A 368 0.66 16.30 -5.82
C ARG A 368 -0.71 16.99 -5.88
N ARG A 369 -1.17 17.22 -7.11
CA ARG A 369 -2.57 17.40 -7.47
C ARG A 369 -2.94 16.29 -8.43
N SER A 370 -4.05 15.58 -8.20
CA SER A 370 -4.54 14.61 -9.18
C SER A 370 -5.10 15.38 -10.39
N VAL A 371 -4.57 15.10 -11.58
CA VAL A 371 -4.89 15.84 -12.83
C VAL A 371 -5.17 14.90 -14.02
N GLY A 372 -5.45 13.62 -13.76
CA GLY A 372 -5.64 12.60 -14.79
C GLY A 372 -6.68 12.98 -15.87
N PRO A 373 -7.91 13.34 -15.50
CA PRO A 373 -8.95 13.78 -16.44
C PRO A 373 -8.59 15.02 -17.25
N GLU A 374 -7.72 15.88 -16.71
CA GLU A 374 -7.32 17.15 -17.30
C GLU A 374 -6.09 17.03 -18.23
N ILE A 375 -5.40 15.89 -18.25
CA ILE A 375 -4.33 15.63 -19.23
C ILE A 375 -4.91 15.62 -20.63
N VAL A 376 -4.32 16.37 -21.55
CA VAL A 376 -4.63 16.27 -22.98
C VAL A 376 -3.58 15.39 -23.66
N VAL A 377 -4.05 14.39 -24.41
CA VAL A 377 -3.21 13.49 -25.19
C VAL A 377 -3.49 13.72 -26.67
N THR A 378 -2.45 13.93 -27.47
CA THR A 378 -2.56 14.08 -28.93
C THR A 378 -1.73 13.03 -29.66
N ASP A 379 -2.15 12.66 -30.87
CA ASP A 379 -1.35 11.82 -31.78
C ASP A 379 -0.29 12.61 -32.54
N ALA A 380 0.44 11.93 -33.44
CA ALA A 380 1.51 12.52 -34.25
C ALA A 380 1.00 13.59 -35.23
N GLU A 381 -0.27 13.53 -35.59
CA GLU A 381 -0.97 14.48 -36.44
C GLU A 381 -1.55 15.67 -35.64
N GLY A 382 -1.43 15.66 -34.30
CA GLY A 382 -1.92 16.71 -33.41
C GLY A 382 -3.40 16.60 -33.05
N SER A 383 -4.05 15.48 -33.38
CA SER A 383 -5.46 15.24 -33.04
C SER A 383 -5.58 14.71 -31.61
N THR A 384 -6.58 15.19 -30.86
CA THR A 384 -6.85 14.71 -29.50
C THR A 384 -7.28 13.25 -29.50
N VAL A 385 -6.60 12.42 -28.71
CA VAL A 385 -6.89 10.99 -28.55
C VAL A 385 -7.84 10.79 -27.37
N GLY A 386 -9.08 10.35 -27.59
CA GLY A 386 -10.08 10.17 -26.54
C GLY A 386 -9.72 9.17 -25.43
N GLU A 387 -10.37 9.33 -24.26
CA GLU A 387 -10.18 8.41 -23.12
C GLU A 387 -10.72 7.01 -23.37
N ASP A 388 -11.59 6.81 -24.35
CA ASP A 388 -12.08 5.51 -24.82
C ASP A 388 -10.95 4.69 -25.49
N ARG A 389 -9.96 5.39 -26.08
CA ARG A 389 -8.77 4.79 -26.67
C ARG A 389 -7.60 4.71 -25.70
N MET A 390 -7.38 5.76 -24.91
CA MET A 390 -6.23 5.86 -24.00
C MET A 390 -6.68 6.34 -22.62
N ALA A 391 -6.68 5.43 -21.64
CA ALA A 391 -6.87 5.80 -20.24
C ALA A 391 -5.70 6.68 -19.77
N ARG A 392 -6.01 7.66 -18.93
CA ARG A 392 -5.06 8.65 -18.44
C ARG A 392 -5.12 8.70 -16.92
N PHE A 393 -3.97 8.51 -16.30
CA PHE A 393 -3.79 8.69 -14.86
C PHE A 393 -2.65 9.68 -14.69
N ALA A 394 -2.84 10.71 -13.87
CA ALA A 394 -1.77 11.66 -13.64
C ALA A 394 -1.93 12.40 -12.34
N CYS A 395 -0.78 12.74 -11.77
CA CYS A 395 -0.65 13.72 -10.71
C CYS A 395 0.50 14.66 -11.06
N ALA A 396 0.35 15.92 -10.68
CA ALA A 396 1.31 16.95 -11.00
C ALA A 396 1.43 17.97 -9.87
N SER A 397 2.62 18.53 -9.75
CA SER A 397 2.88 19.76 -8.99
C SER A 397 3.08 20.88 -10.00
N ARG A 398 3.78 21.96 -9.61
CA ARG A 398 4.12 23.05 -10.53
C ARG A 398 5.33 22.74 -11.42
N ASP A 399 6.21 21.85 -11.00
CA ASP A 399 7.51 21.61 -11.65
C ASP A 399 7.78 20.13 -11.94
N GLN A 400 6.83 19.25 -11.63
CA GLN A 400 6.96 17.81 -11.84
C GLN A 400 5.59 17.18 -12.14
N ALA A 401 5.58 16.05 -12.85
CA ALA A 401 4.40 15.23 -13.06
C ALA A 401 4.74 13.74 -13.23
N VAL A 402 3.81 12.91 -12.78
CA VAL A 402 3.76 11.47 -13.07
C VAL A 402 2.53 11.22 -13.92
N VAL A 403 2.72 10.60 -15.09
CA VAL A 403 1.64 10.25 -16.01
C VAL A 403 1.70 8.76 -16.30
N TYR A 404 0.57 8.08 -16.29
CA TYR A 404 0.44 6.72 -16.78
C TYR A 404 -0.63 6.69 -17.86
N LEU A 405 -0.24 6.19 -19.03
CA LEU A 405 -1.07 6.03 -20.22
C LEU A 405 -1.32 4.54 -20.44
N LEU A 406 -2.57 4.14 -20.54
CA LEU A 406 -2.98 2.75 -20.72
C LEU A 406 -3.98 2.61 -21.86
N GLY A 407 -3.61 1.88 -22.91
CA GLY A 407 -4.49 1.58 -24.03
C GLY A 407 -5.75 0.85 -23.56
N ARG A 408 -6.92 1.29 -24.04
CA ARG A 408 -8.22 0.70 -23.70
C ARG A 408 -8.89 -0.01 -24.86
N ASP A 409 -8.59 0.40 -26.09
CA ASP A 409 -9.20 -0.12 -27.32
C ASP A 409 -8.49 -1.36 -27.88
N ARG A 410 -7.53 -1.93 -27.12
CA ARG A 410 -6.66 -3.03 -27.57
C ARG A 410 -6.69 -4.24 -26.65
N LEU A 411 -7.88 -4.72 -26.28
CA LEU A 411 -7.99 -5.94 -25.48
C LEU A 411 -8.07 -7.20 -26.36
N ASP A 412 -7.44 -8.30 -25.91
CA ASP A 412 -7.62 -9.63 -26.49
C ASP A 412 -8.90 -10.29 -25.94
N ALA A 413 -9.24 -11.48 -26.43
CA ALA A 413 -10.43 -12.21 -26.00
C ALA A 413 -10.41 -12.64 -24.51
N ARG A 414 -9.25 -12.55 -23.84
CA ARG A 414 -9.07 -12.83 -22.41
C ARG A 414 -9.14 -11.57 -21.56
N GLY A 415 -9.35 -10.40 -22.18
CA GLY A 415 -9.34 -9.12 -21.48
C GLY A 415 -7.94 -8.63 -21.12
N MET A 416 -6.90 -9.09 -21.82
CA MET A 416 -5.52 -8.61 -21.66
C MET A 416 -5.13 -7.63 -22.76
N LEU A 417 -4.17 -6.76 -22.49
CA LEU A 417 -3.71 -5.74 -23.42
C LEU A 417 -2.89 -6.36 -24.58
N ARG A 418 -3.34 -6.11 -25.81
CA ARG A 418 -2.62 -6.50 -27.03
C ARG A 418 -1.43 -5.59 -27.29
N ARG A 419 -0.29 -6.23 -27.57
CA ARG A 419 1.00 -5.58 -27.87
C ARG A 419 1.51 -5.85 -29.29
N ASP A 420 0.73 -6.54 -30.11
CA ASP A 420 1.07 -6.91 -31.49
C ASP A 420 0.61 -5.88 -32.54
N GLY A 421 0.00 -4.78 -32.12
CA GLY A 421 -0.44 -3.68 -32.97
C GLY A 421 0.64 -2.59 -33.18
N PRO A 422 0.37 -1.58 -34.03
CA PRO A 422 1.29 -0.47 -34.23
C PRO A 422 1.48 0.32 -32.92
N PRO A 423 2.71 0.74 -32.59
CA PRO A 423 3.00 1.44 -31.34
C PRO A 423 2.28 2.78 -31.30
N PHE A 424 1.93 3.23 -30.09
CA PHE A 424 1.40 4.57 -29.88
C PHE A 424 2.50 5.62 -30.08
N ARG A 425 2.18 6.69 -30.81
CA ARG A 425 3.03 7.88 -30.98
C ARG A 425 2.23 9.07 -30.50
N LEU A 426 2.51 9.50 -29.26
CA LEU A 426 1.66 10.46 -28.55
C LEU A 426 2.49 11.61 -27.99
N ALA A 427 1.81 12.73 -27.78
CA ALA A 427 2.29 13.82 -26.94
C ALA A 427 1.30 14.09 -25.81
N VAL A 428 1.79 14.59 -24.68
CA VAL A 428 0.99 14.86 -23.48
C VAL A 428 1.12 16.31 -23.03
N SER A 429 0.00 16.95 -22.75
CA SER A 429 -0.05 18.26 -22.10
C SER A 429 -0.50 18.10 -20.66
N VAL A 430 0.32 18.57 -19.71
CA VAL A 430 0.05 18.49 -18.28
C VAL A 430 -0.36 19.88 -17.76
N PRO A 431 -1.56 20.05 -17.19
CA PRO A 431 -2.03 21.35 -16.76
C PRO A 431 -1.35 21.82 -15.47
N GLY A 432 -1.03 23.11 -15.43
CA GLY A 432 -0.49 23.77 -14.24
C GLY A 432 0.99 23.52 -13.96
N LEU A 433 1.76 23.08 -14.96
CA LEU A 433 3.21 23.17 -14.93
C LEU A 433 3.68 24.60 -15.23
N ASP A 434 4.70 25.05 -14.52
CA ASP A 434 5.36 26.34 -14.75
C ASP A 434 6.13 26.31 -16.07
N ALA A 435 6.32 27.47 -16.70
CA ALA A 435 7.16 27.57 -17.89
C ALA A 435 8.61 27.14 -17.61
N GLY A 436 9.24 26.43 -18.54
CA GLY A 436 10.62 26.03 -18.43
C GLY A 436 10.95 24.75 -19.19
N ARG A 437 12.20 24.30 -19.05
CA ARG A 437 12.66 23.04 -19.64
C ARG A 437 12.43 21.89 -18.66
N TYR A 438 11.99 20.77 -19.20
CA TYR A 438 11.69 19.55 -18.45
C TYR A 438 12.45 18.38 -19.02
N ARG A 439 12.99 17.54 -18.13
CA ARG A 439 13.42 16.20 -18.46
C ARG A 439 12.21 15.28 -18.49
N VAL A 440 12.00 14.62 -19.61
CA VAL A 440 10.90 13.67 -19.85
C VAL A 440 11.49 12.27 -19.97
N SER A 441 11.07 11.37 -19.09
CA SER A 441 11.50 9.96 -19.05
C SER A 441 10.29 9.07 -19.26
N CYS A 442 10.25 8.33 -20.36
CA CYS A 442 9.16 7.40 -20.70
C CYS A 442 9.61 5.97 -20.43
N TRP A 443 8.84 5.23 -19.63
CA TRP A 443 9.16 3.91 -19.13
C TRP A 443 8.25 2.84 -19.73
N ASP A 444 8.88 1.77 -20.18
CA ASP A 444 8.23 0.50 -20.43
C ASP A 444 7.92 -0.13 -19.07
N THR A 445 6.64 -0.20 -18.75
CA THR A 445 6.12 -0.69 -17.47
C THR A 445 6.30 -2.21 -17.32
N VAL A 446 6.43 -2.98 -18.40
CA VAL A 446 6.74 -4.43 -18.38
C VAL A 446 8.21 -4.64 -18.08
N ALA A 447 9.08 -3.94 -18.82
CA ALA A 447 10.53 -4.08 -18.68
C ALA A 447 11.08 -3.38 -17.44
N GLY A 448 10.35 -2.40 -16.89
CA GLY A 448 10.77 -1.62 -15.73
C GLY A 448 11.99 -0.75 -16.03
N ARG A 449 12.04 -0.14 -17.22
CA ARG A 449 13.14 0.73 -17.68
C ARG A 449 12.65 1.74 -18.70
N ASN A 450 13.46 2.78 -18.95
CA ASN A 450 13.18 3.74 -20.01
C ASN A 450 13.06 3.07 -21.39
N VAL A 451 12.06 3.48 -22.17
CA VAL A 451 11.86 3.09 -23.59
C VAL A 451 12.99 3.64 -24.46
N ALA A 452 13.42 4.86 -24.18
CA ALA A 452 14.52 5.56 -24.83
C ALA A 452 15.20 6.50 -23.80
N PRO A 453 16.43 6.99 -24.05
CA PRO A 453 17.06 7.96 -23.16
C PRO A 453 16.14 9.17 -22.86
N PRO A 454 16.12 9.68 -21.62
CA PRO A 454 15.33 10.87 -21.29
C PRO A 454 15.67 12.06 -22.19
N THR A 455 14.66 12.83 -22.57
CA THR A 455 14.81 14.00 -23.43
C THR A 455 14.53 15.29 -22.66
N GLU A 456 15.15 16.39 -23.07
CA GLU A 456 14.80 17.74 -22.57
C GLU A 456 13.82 18.40 -23.54
N GLN A 457 12.71 18.89 -23.01
CA GLN A 457 11.62 19.48 -23.80
C GLN A 457 11.11 20.76 -23.13
N ASP A 458 10.55 21.67 -23.93
CA ASP A 458 9.92 22.90 -23.42
C ASP A 458 8.50 22.62 -22.94
N GLY A 459 8.22 22.97 -21.67
CA GLY A 459 6.90 22.83 -21.06
C GLY A 459 5.83 23.77 -21.61
N ALA A 460 6.19 24.71 -22.50
CA ALA A 460 5.22 25.52 -23.25
C ALA A 460 4.49 24.73 -24.36
N THR A 461 4.97 23.52 -24.70
CA THR A 461 4.39 22.65 -25.73
C THR A 461 4.06 21.27 -25.18
N PRO A 462 3.18 20.49 -25.82
CA PRO A 462 2.94 19.09 -25.44
C PRO A 462 4.25 18.28 -25.45
N PHE A 463 4.50 17.50 -24.41
CA PHE A 463 5.68 16.63 -24.31
C PHE A 463 5.54 15.44 -25.25
N VAL A 464 6.42 15.36 -26.25
CA VAL A 464 6.46 14.25 -27.21
C VAL A 464 7.07 13.03 -26.55
N LEU A 465 6.37 11.90 -26.62
CA LEU A 465 6.82 10.64 -26.03
C LEU A 465 7.49 9.74 -27.07
N PRO A 466 8.51 8.95 -26.69
CA PRO A 466 8.95 7.80 -27.48
C PRO A 466 7.77 6.86 -27.77
N ALA A 467 7.82 6.17 -28.91
CA ALA A 467 6.77 5.23 -29.27
C ALA A 467 6.73 4.05 -28.29
N PHE A 468 5.53 3.62 -27.87
CA PHE A 468 5.36 2.54 -26.89
C PHE A 468 4.19 1.62 -27.23
N ASP A 469 4.23 0.39 -26.71
CA ASP A 469 3.22 -0.65 -26.96
C ASP A 469 2.29 -0.80 -25.76
N GLY A 470 1.00 -0.57 -25.98
CA GLY A 470 -0.03 -0.79 -24.97
C GLY A 470 -0.08 0.29 -23.89
N ASP A 471 0.94 0.41 -23.06
CA ASP A 471 0.98 1.29 -21.90
C ASP A 471 2.39 1.86 -21.63
N ALA A 472 2.45 3.02 -20.97
CA ALA A 472 3.70 3.66 -20.58
C ALA A 472 3.53 4.54 -19.34
N ALA A 473 4.54 4.56 -18.48
CA ALA A 473 4.65 5.50 -17.38
C ALA A 473 5.66 6.61 -17.74
N VAL A 474 5.35 7.86 -17.41
CA VAL A 474 6.14 9.02 -17.78
C VAL A 474 6.43 9.84 -16.53
N ALA A 475 7.72 10.12 -16.31
CA ALA A 475 8.18 11.09 -15.33
C ALA A 475 8.57 12.37 -16.08
N ILE A 476 7.99 13.49 -15.66
CA ILE A 476 8.30 14.83 -16.16
C ILE A 476 8.83 15.62 -14.99
N ARG A 477 10.07 16.12 -15.07
CA ARG A 477 10.71 16.88 -14.00
C ARG A 477 11.43 18.08 -14.56
N ARG A 478 11.18 19.28 -14.00
CA ARG A 478 11.84 20.50 -14.43
C ARG A 478 13.36 20.35 -14.30
N CYS A 479 14.09 20.74 -15.33
CA CYS A 479 15.54 20.80 -15.25
C CYS A 479 15.93 21.86 -14.21
N GLY A 480 16.99 21.61 -13.45
CA GLY A 480 17.60 22.68 -12.65
C GLY A 480 18.05 23.81 -13.58
N ASP A 481 18.03 25.03 -13.06
CA ASP A 481 18.58 26.20 -13.76
C ASP A 481 20.08 26.04 -14.06
#